data_AF-A0A2V6P1X8-F1
#
_entry.id   AF-A0A2V6P1X8-F1
#
_cell.length_a   1.000
_cell.length_b   1.000
_cell.length_c   1.000
_cell.angle_alpha   90.00
_cell.angle_beta   90.00
_cell.angle_gamma   90.00
#
_symmetry.space_group_name_H-M   'P 1'
#
loop_
_entity.id
_entity.type
_entity.pdbx_description
1 polymer ?
#
loop_
_entity_poly.entity_id
_entity_poly.type
_entity_poly.pdbx_seq_one_letter_code
_entity_poly.pdbx_strand_id
1 'polypeptide(L)'
;MYYAVGVYSEASGGETNGIPVFNAPWKNVVATFYHELNEARTDPDVEQVIQGGRPSLLGWTSRQGEECGDFPVFEANPLTLVFQEVPIAGGGTAPVQFQYSNYVHGPEGPIPTPNPPSKYRGQHRKTQ
;
A
#
# COMPACT_ATOMS: atom_id res chain seq x y z
N MET A 1 1.46 -22.71 -7.70
CA MET A 1 1.59 -22.20 -6.32
C MET A 1 2.27 -20.86 -6.42
N TYR A 2 1.72 -19.82 -5.79
CA TYR A 2 2.40 -18.55 -5.58
C TYR A 2 2.93 -18.56 -4.14
N TYR A 3 4.22 -18.33 -3.95
CA TYR A 3 4.82 -18.12 -2.63
C TYR A 3 5.41 -16.71 -2.60
N ALA A 4 5.21 -16.01 -1.49
CA ALA A 4 5.81 -14.71 -1.23
C ALA A 4 6.71 -14.82 0.01
N VAL A 5 7.88 -14.19 -0.04
CA VAL A 5 8.78 -14.09 1.12
C VAL A 5 8.78 -12.63 1.55
N GLY A 6 7.97 -12.32 2.56
CA GLY A 6 7.98 -11.02 3.21
C GLY A 6 9.14 -10.93 4.20
N VAL A 7 10.09 -10.05 3.91
CA VAL A 7 11.14 -9.65 4.85
C VAL A 7 10.80 -8.30 5.42
N TYR A 8 11.21 -8.06 6.66
CA TYR A 8 11.28 -6.72 7.19
C TYR A 8 12.74 -6.40 7.49
N SER A 9 12.94 -5.14 7.77
CA SER A 9 14.18 -4.45 7.60
C SER A 9 14.56 -3.90 8.94
N GLU A 10 15.78 -4.13 9.39
CA GLU A 10 16.24 -3.57 10.64
C GLU A 10 17.49 -2.74 10.35
N ALA A 11 17.55 -1.55 10.92
CA ALA A 11 18.77 -0.77 10.91
C ALA A 11 19.75 -1.41 11.89
N SER A 12 20.83 -2.01 11.39
CA SER A 12 21.85 -2.65 12.21
C SER A 12 23.24 -2.37 11.65
N GLY A 13 24.18 -2.02 12.52
CA GLY A 13 25.56 -1.76 12.12
C GLY A 13 25.75 -0.57 11.16
N GLY A 14 24.77 0.35 11.06
CA GLY A 14 24.83 1.51 10.16
C GLY A 14 24.18 1.29 8.79
N GLU A 15 23.72 0.07 8.50
CA GLU A 15 23.01 -0.27 7.26
C GLU A 15 21.51 -0.33 7.52
N THR A 16 20.70 0.11 6.55
CA THR A 16 19.22 -0.01 6.59
C THR A 16 18.77 -0.66 5.29
N ASN A 17 18.03 -1.77 5.38
CA ASN A 17 17.50 -2.45 4.21
C ASN A 17 16.00 -2.66 4.33
N GLY A 18 15.17 -1.63 4.05
CA GLY A 18 13.68 -1.60 3.91
C GLY A 18 12.91 -0.90 5.07
N ILE A 19 11.75 -1.41 5.52
CA ILE A 19 10.76 -0.68 6.37
C ILE A 19 10.69 -1.15 7.86
N PRO A 20 11.58 -0.72 8.79
CA PRO A 20 11.37 -0.82 10.23
C PRO A 20 10.52 0.35 10.75
N VAL A 21 9.32 0.06 11.26
CA VAL A 21 8.44 1.10 11.85
C VAL A 21 8.08 0.78 13.29
N PHE A 22 7.85 -0.50 13.59
CA PHE A 22 7.41 -0.96 14.91
C PHE A 22 8.56 -1.56 15.71
N ASN A 23 8.52 -1.41 17.03
CA ASN A 23 9.48 -1.99 17.97
C ASN A 23 9.36 -3.52 18.12
N ALA A 24 8.30 -4.12 17.59
CA ALA A 24 8.10 -5.56 17.57
C ALA A 24 8.33 -6.11 16.15
N PRO A 25 9.37 -6.94 15.93
CA PRO A 25 9.71 -7.55 14.63
C PRO A 25 8.53 -8.06 13.81
N TRP A 26 7.64 -8.84 14.44
CA TRP A 26 6.51 -9.46 13.77
C TRP A 26 5.52 -8.44 13.21
N LYS A 27 5.40 -7.24 13.80
CA LYS A 27 4.50 -6.20 13.31
C LYS A 27 4.99 -5.62 11.98
N ASN A 28 6.30 -5.49 11.81
CA ASN A 28 6.88 -5.06 10.54
C ASN A 28 6.68 -6.13 9.47
N VAL A 29 6.83 -7.43 9.80
CA VAL A 29 6.51 -8.53 8.86
C VAL A 29 5.05 -8.46 8.40
N VAL A 30 4.10 -8.27 9.32
CA VAL A 30 2.68 -8.16 8.96
C VAL A 30 2.42 -6.92 8.09
N ALA A 31 3.06 -5.79 8.40
CA ALA A 31 2.98 -4.58 7.58
C ALA A 31 3.52 -4.80 6.16
N THR A 32 4.68 -5.47 6.00
CA THR A 32 5.21 -5.87 4.68
C THR A 32 4.20 -6.72 3.93
N PHE A 33 3.67 -7.79 4.53
CA PHE A 33 2.70 -8.62 3.82
C PHE A 33 1.38 -7.91 3.53
N TYR A 34 1.01 -6.90 4.33
CA TYR A 34 -0.14 -6.05 4.04
C TYR A 34 0.11 -5.19 2.80
N HIS A 35 1.29 -4.60 2.67
CA HIS A 35 1.74 -3.88 1.47
C HIS A 35 1.63 -4.78 0.23
N GLU A 36 2.34 -5.91 0.24
CA GLU A 36 2.39 -6.89 -0.85
C GLU A 36 1.01 -7.41 -1.27
N LEU A 37 0.12 -7.65 -0.29
CA LEU A 37 -1.24 -8.10 -0.58
C LEU A 37 -2.05 -7.04 -1.33
N ASN A 38 -1.85 -5.76 -1.02
CA ASN A 38 -2.52 -4.68 -1.73
C ASN A 38 -1.95 -4.52 -3.14
N GLU A 39 -0.64 -4.57 -3.30
CA GLU A 39 0.02 -4.47 -4.61
C GLU A 39 -0.39 -5.61 -5.53
N ALA A 40 -0.38 -6.86 -5.05
CA ALA A 40 -0.87 -8.01 -5.81
C ALA A 40 -2.33 -7.87 -6.29
N ARG A 41 -3.14 -7.01 -5.66
CA ARG A 41 -4.52 -6.72 -6.06
C ARG A 41 -4.63 -5.51 -7.00
N THR A 42 -3.77 -4.51 -6.83
CA THR A 42 -3.81 -3.25 -7.59
C THR A 42 -2.93 -3.27 -8.84
N ASP A 43 -2.02 -4.23 -8.90
CA ASP A 43 -1.05 -4.38 -9.96
C ASP A 43 -1.02 -5.82 -10.51
N PRO A 44 -1.88 -6.13 -11.49
CA PRO A 44 -1.86 -7.45 -12.10
C PRO A 44 -0.68 -7.67 -13.08
N ASP A 45 0.06 -6.63 -13.52
CA ASP A 45 0.96 -6.74 -14.69
C ASP A 45 2.17 -5.75 -14.72
N VAL A 46 2.68 -5.18 -13.61
CA VAL A 46 3.88 -4.29 -13.60
C VAL A 46 5.09 -4.92 -14.29
N GLU A 47 5.34 -6.21 -14.08
CA GLU A 47 6.46 -6.90 -14.74
C GLU A 47 6.38 -6.76 -16.26
N GLN A 48 5.18 -6.82 -16.85
CA GLN A 48 5.00 -6.61 -18.28
C GLN A 48 5.25 -5.16 -18.68
N VAL A 49 4.89 -4.19 -17.84
CA VAL A 49 5.14 -2.76 -18.09
C VAL A 49 6.64 -2.44 -18.00
N ILE A 50 7.33 -2.96 -16.99
CA ILE A 50 8.79 -2.85 -16.83
C ILE A 50 9.51 -3.46 -18.03
N GLN A 51 8.99 -4.57 -18.57
CA GLN A 51 9.51 -5.21 -19.78
C GLN A 51 9.12 -4.51 -21.10
N GLY A 52 8.59 -3.28 -21.05
CA GLY A 52 8.26 -2.46 -22.22
C GLY A 52 6.81 -2.59 -22.71
N GLY A 53 5.95 -3.18 -21.88
CA GLY A 53 4.50 -3.24 -22.08
C GLY A 53 3.82 -1.88 -21.96
N ARG A 54 2.50 -1.87 -22.17
CA ARG A 54 1.72 -0.62 -22.18
C ARG A 54 1.43 -0.17 -20.74
N PRO A 55 1.53 1.14 -20.42
CA PRO A 55 1.15 1.66 -19.10
C PRO A 55 -0.30 1.35 -18.69
N SER A 56 -1.19 1.04 -19.65
CA SER A 56 -2.56 0.60 -19.40
C SER A 56 -2.69 -0.75 -18.68
N LEU A 57 -1.58 -1.48 -18.54
CA LEU A 57 -1.50 -2.73 -17.77
C LEU A 57 -1.35 -2.46 -16.26
N LEU A 58 -0.92 -1.25 -15.89
CA LEU A 58 -0.93 -0.82 -14.49
C LEU A 58 -2.40 -0.69 -14.04
N GLY A 59 -2.81 -1.48 -13.07
CA GLY A 59 -4.21 -1.53 -12.65
C GLY A 59 -4.64 -0.22 -11.97
N TRP A 60 -3.98 0.13 -10.87
CA TRP A 60 -4.31 1.29 -10.06
C TRP A 60 -3.04 2.00 -9.62
N THR A 61 -2.75 3.15 -10.22
CA THR A 61 -1.59 4.00 -9.89
C THR A 61 -2.01 5.40 -9.49
N SER A 62 -1.15 6.08 -8.73
CA SER A 62 -1.23 7.50 -8.41
C SER A 62 -1.14 8.33 -9.70
N ARG A 63 -1.48 9.63 -9.62
CA ARG A 63 -1.33 10.54 -10.77
C ARG A 63 0.13 10.73 -11.21
N GLN A 64 1.08 10.37 -10.35
CA GLN A 64 2.51 10.46 -10.61
C GLN A 64 3.05 9.14 -11.21
N GLY A 65 2.20 8.12 -11.35
CA GLY A 65 2.55 6.82 -11.93
C GLY A 65 3.04 5.79 -10.91
N GLU A 66 3.08 6.17 -9.63
CA GLU A 66 3.46 5.27 -8.53
C GLU A 66 2.33 4.33 -8.15
N GLU A 67 2.65 3.16 -7.61
CA GLU A 67 1.64 2.19 -7.21
C GLU A 67 0.83 2.67 -6.00
N CYS A 68 -0.35 2.08 -5.81
CA CYS A 68 -1.21 2.42 -4.67
C CYS A 68 -0.57 2.09 -3.32
N GLY A 69 0.30 1.06 -3.29
CA GLY A 69 1.13 0.65 -2.14
C GLY A 69 2.42 1.46 -2.01
N ASP A 70 3.10 1.75 -3.11
CA ASP A 70 4.35 2.50 -3.07
C ASP A 70 4.22 4.00 -2.77
N PHE A 71 3.27 4.71 -3.40
CA PHE A 71 3.14 6.16 -3.26
C PHE A 71 3.15 6.62 -1.79
N PRO A 72 2.37 6.01 -0.88
CA PRO A 72 2.42 6.36 0.54
C PRO A 72 3.78 6.17 1.21
N VAL A 73 4.55 5.16 0.80
CA VAL A 73 5.87 4.88 1.36
C VAL A 73 6.87 5.96 0.94
N PHE A 74 6.80 6.42 -0.31
CA PHE A 74 7.67 7.49 -0.82
C PHE A 74 7.36 8.87 -0.20
N GLU A 75 6.08 9.20 -0.03
CA GLU A 75 5.66 10.49 0.52
C GLU A 75 5.84 10.59 2.04
N ALA A 76 5.81 9.46 2.76
CA ALA A 76 5.84 9.46 4.21
C ALA A 76 7.25 9.66 4.78
N ASN A 77 7.45 10.80 5.43
CA ASN A 77 8.62 11.04 6.27
C ASN A 77 8.19 11.66 7.62
N PRO A 78 8.13 10.89 8.72
CA PRO A 78 8.57 9.49 8.89
C PRO A 78 7.57 8.43 8.39
N LEU A 79 8.04 7.20 8.15
CA LEU A 79 7.21 6.05 7.73
C LEU A 79 6.08 5.66 8.72
N THR A 80 6.21 6.05 9.99
CA THR A 80 5.15 5.89 11.01
C THR A 80 3.87 6.66 10.69
N LEU A 81 3.88 7.57 9.71
CA LEU A 81 2.69 8.26 9.23
C LEU A 81 1.75 7.35 8.43
N VAL A 82 2.28 6.33 7.75
CA VAL A 82 1.50 5.45 6.86
C VAL A 82 1.47 4.00 7.34
N PHE A 83 2.47 3.56 8.10
CA PHE A 83 2.43 2.29 8.80
C PHE A 83 1.94 2.50 10.23
N GLN A 84 0.68 2.12 10.49
CA GLN A 84 0.02 2.38 11.77
C GLN A 84 -0.64 1.13 12.34
N GLU A 85 -0.84 1.15 13.65
CA GLU A 85 -1.70 0.17 14.33
C GLU A 85 -3.13 0.69 14.34
N VAL A 86 -4.02 0.00 13.62
CA VAL A 86 -5.44 0.36 13.57
C VAL A 86 -6.28 -0.59 14.42
N PRO A 87 -7.34 -0.10 15.09
CA PRO A 87 -8.27 -0.96 15.81
C PRO A 87 -8.95 -1.97 14.86
N ILE A 88 -9.13 -3.20 15.32
CA ILE A 88 -9.84 -4.25 14.57
C ILE A 88 -11.13 -4.68 15.28
N ALA A 89 -12.09 -5.14 14.49
CA ALA A 89 -13.33 -5.72 15.02
C ALA A 89 -12.99 -6.95 15.86
N GLY A 90 -13.47 -6.99 17.12
CA GLY A 90 -13.12 -8.03 18.09
C GLY A 90 -12.10 -7.60 19.15
N GLY A 91 -11.56 -6.38 19.02
CA GLY A 91 -10.63 -5.79 19.99
C GLY A 91 -9.16 -5.91 19.57
N GLY A 92 -8.31 -5.09 20.19
CA GLY A 92 -6.88 -4.98 19.85
C GLY A 92 -6.61 -4.15 18.60
N THR A 93 -5.38 -4.25 18.09
CA THR A 93 -4.88 -3.52 16.92
C THR A 93 -4.18 -4.45 15.95
N ALA A 94 -4.15 -4.06 14.68
CA ALA A 94 -3.34 -4.69 13.65
C ALA A 94 -2.46 -3.63 12.96
N PRO A 95 -1.19 -3.95 12.66
CA PRO A 95 -0.37 -3.11 11.82
C PRO A 95 -0.91 -3.16 10.38
N VAL A 96 -1.11 -1.99 9.79
CA VAL A 96 -1.55 -1.81 8.41
C VAL A 96 -0.71 -0.75 7.73
N GLN A 97 -0.72 -0.75 6.41
CA GLN A 97 -0.26 0.37 5.61
C GLN A 97 -1.46 1.15 5.07
N PHE A 98 -1.45 2.47 5.24
CA PHE A 98 -2.38 3.36 4.56
C PHE A 98 -2.03 3.41 3.07
N GLN A 99 -3.01 3.08 2.24
CA GLN A 99 -2.89 3.02 0.79
C GLN A 99 -3.23 4.39 0.17
N TYR A 100 -2.88 4.58 -1.09
CA TYR A 100 -3.31 5.78 -1.83
C TYR A 100 -4.83 5.84 -1.94
N SER A 101 -5.41 6.99 -1.58
CA SER A 101 -6.83 7.29 -1.71
C SER A 101 -7.06 8.31 -2.81
N ASN A 102 -7.94 7.96 -3.76
CA ASN A 102 -8.40 8.88 -4.79
C ASN A 102 -9.22 10.06 -4.23
N TYR A 103 -9.71 9.97 -2.99
CA TYR A 103 -10.52 11.02 -2.38
C TYR A 103 -9.67 12.17 -1.88
N VAL A 104 -8.60 11.87 -1.12
CA VAL A 104 -7.65 12.88 -0.62
C VAL A 104 -6.44 13.09 -1.53
N HIS A 105 -6.31 12.29 -2.60
CA HIS A 105 -5.16 12.28 -3.50
C HIS A 105 -3.83 12.07 -2.77
N GLY A 106 -3.82 11.13 -1.82
CA GLY A 106 -2.67 10.81 -0.97
C GLY A 106 -2.96 9.66 -0.01
N PRO A 107 -2.09 9.39 0.98
CA PRO A 107 -2.28 8.31 1.93
C PRO A 107 -3.46 8.61 2.85
N GLU A 108 -4.37 7.66 3.01
CA GLU A 108 -5.53 7.82 3.89
C GLU A 108 -5.75 6.57 4.75
N GLY A 109 -5.90 6.78 6.05
CA GLY A 109 -6.27 5.72 7.00
C GLY A 109 -7.79 5.53 7.11
N PRO A 110 -8.24 4.64 8.00
CA PRO A 110 -9.67 4.47 8.28
C PRO A 110 -10.32 5.77 8.76
N ILE A 111 -11.46 6.13 8.17
CA ILE A 111 -12.28 7.26 8.61
C ILE A 111 -13.42 6.81 9.54
N PRO A 112 -13.80 7.58 10.57
CA PRO A 112 -14.84 7.16 11.53
C PRO A 112 -16.21 6.92 10.91
N THR A 113 -16.51 7.61 9.81
CA THR A 113 -17.75 7.46 9.05
C THR A 113 -17.39 7.26 7.60
N PRO A 114 -17.67 6.08 7.01
CA PRO A 114 -17.39 5.82 5.60
C PRO A 114 -18.03 6.87 4.70
N ASN A 115 -17.30 7.30 3.68
CA ASN A 115 -17.86 8.13 2.63
C ASN A 115 -19.06 7.40 1.98
N PRO A 116 -20.14 8.12 1.62
CA PRO A 116 -21.26 7.51 0.95
C PRO A 116 -20.79 6.86 -0.36
N PRO A 117 -21.39 5.72 -0.78
CA PRO A 117 -21.07 5.12 -2.07
C PRO A 117 -21.18 6.15 -3.19
N SER A 118 -20.29 6.06 -4.18
CA SER A 118 -20.39 6.91 -5.38
C SER A 118 -21.79 6.82 -5.97
N LYS A 119 -22.50 7.96 -6.00
CA LYS A 119 -23.83 8.08 -6.64
C LYS A 119 -23.73 7.98 -8.16
N TYR A 120 -22.52 8.18 -8.70
CA TYR A 120 -22.25 7.89 -10.10
C TYR A 120 -22.03 6.38 -10.23
N ARG A 121 -22.93 5.71 -10.97
CA ARG A 121 -22.54 4.52 -11.74
C ARG A 121 -21.49 4.98 -12.75
N GLY A 122 -20.26 5.19 -12.29
CA GLY A 122 -19.17 5.52 -13.17
C GLY A 122 -19.05 4.39 -14.16
N GLN A 123 -19.34 4.68 -15.43
CA GLN A 123 -18.71 3.94 -16.52
C GLN A 123 -17.25 3.82 -16.11
N HIS A 124 -16.78 2.60 -15.82
CA HIS A 124 -15.36 2.33 -15.69
C HIS A 124 -14.75 2.80 -17.01
N ARG A 125 -14.30 4.05 -17.06
CA ARG A 125 -13.66 4.61 -18.24
C ARG A 125 -12.39 3.79 -18.37
N LYS A 126 -12.43 2.82 -19.28
CA LYS A 126 -11.23 2.28 -19.89
C LYS A 126 -10.59 3.46 -20.59
N THR A 127 -9.68 4.14 -19.93
CA THR A 127 -8.71 5.01 -20.59
C THR A 127 -7.97 4.12 -21.59
N GLN A 128 -8.09 4.50 -22.87
CA GLN A 128 -7.47 3.83 -24.02
C GLN A 128 -5.96 4.00 -23.98
#